data_AF-A0A8J4X2G1-F1
#
_entry.id   AF-A0A8J4X2G1-F1
#
_cell.length_a   1.000
_cell.length_b   1.000
_cell.length_c   1.000
_cell.angle_alpha   90.00
_cell.angle_beta   90.00
_cell.angle_gamma   90.00
#
_symmetry.space_group_name_H-M   'P 1'
#
loop_
_entity.id
_entity.type
_entity.pdbx_description
1 polymer ?
#
loop_
_entity_poly.entity_id
_entity_poly.type
_entity_poly.pdbx_seq_one_letter_code
_entity_poly.pdbx_strand_id
1 'polypeptide(L)' 'VHWWRLRSLLNSRKVDGDKRTAMFPGDRNHALISGLQPFSEYGLSVMVYNGRGNGPGSQPINFKTPEG' A
#
# COMPACT_ATOMS: atom_id res chain seq x y z
N VAL A 1 -6.45 4.39 -0.90
CA VAL A 1 -5.30 3.52 -1.23
C VAL A 1 -4.92 2.72 -0.01
N HIS A 2 -4.71 1.43 -0.17
CA HIS A 2 -4.29 0.52 0.90
C HIS A 2 -2.93 -0.10 0.58
N TRP A 3 -2.09 -0.25 1.60
CA TRP A 3 -0.83 -0.99 1.47
C TRP A 3 -0.53 -1.76 2.75
N TRP A 4 0.16 -2.89 2.61
CA TRP A 4 0.56 -3.74 3.74
C TRP A 4 1.94 -4.32 3.47
N ARG A 5 2.76 -4.40 4.52
CA ARG A 5 4.10 -4.97 4.43
C ARG A 5 3.98 -6.49 4.37
N LEU A 6 4.51 -7.10 3.32
CA LEU A 6 4.51 -8.55 3.14
C LEU A 6 5.66 -9.20 3.92
N ARG A 7 6.85 -8.62 3.80
CA ARG A 7 8.07 -9.11 4.48
C ARG A 7 9.19 -8.08 4.47
N SER A 8 10.10 -8.24 5.41
CA SER A 8 11.44 -7.66 5.34
C SER A 8 12.29 -8.45 4.34
N LEU A 9 13.14 -7.76 3.57
CA LEU A 9 14.12 -8.40 2.70
C LEU A 9 15.44 -8.69 3.43
N LEU A 10 15.71 -8.04 4.57
CA LEU A 10 16.87 -8.36 5.44
C LEU A 10 16.71 -9.72 6.12
N ASN A 11 15.48 -10.03 6.50
CA ASN A 11 15.12 -11.20 7.27
C ASN A 11 13.73 -11.64 6.81
N SER A 12 13.63 -12.77 6.12
CA SER A 12 12.38 -13.29 5.50
C SER A 12 11.25 -13.65 6.49
N ARG A 13 11.30 -13.13 7.72
CA ARG A 13 10.21 -13.21 8.69
C ARG A 13 9.00 -12.51 8.09
N LYS A 14 7.93 -13.29 7.91
CA LYS A 14 6.60 -12.74 7.61
C LYS A 14 6.22 -11.80 8.73
N VAL A 15 5.93 -10.55 8.38
CA VAL A 15 5.32 -9.61 9.30
C VAL A 15 3.83 -9.75 9.10
N ASP A 16 3.08 -9.85 10.19
CA ASP A 16 1.63 -9.72 10.10
C ASP A 16 1.37 -8.28 9.65
N GLY A 17 1.05 -8.14 8.36
CA GLY A 17 1.22 -6.89 7.65
C GLY A 17 0.11 -5.92 8.04
N ASP A 18 0.42 -4.97 8.92
CA ASP A 18 -0.48 -3.87 9.24
C ASP A 18 -0.97 -3.19 7.96
N LYS A 19 -2.26 -3.36 7.67
CA LYS A 19 -2.90 -2.76 6.51
C LYS A 19 -3.11 -1.27 6.79
N ARG A 20 -2.34 -0.45 6.12
CA ARG A 20 -2.44 1.01 6.20
C ARG A 20 -3.34 1.54 5.09
N THR A 21 -3.93 2.71 5.33
CA THR A 21 -4.85 3.37 4.41
C THR A 21 -4.53 4.86 4.32
N ALA A 22 -4.57 5.39 3.10
CA ALA A 22 -4.52 6.82 2.85
C ALA A 22 -5.62 7.21 1.85
N MET A 23 -6.24 8.36 2.10
CA MET A 23 -7.23 8.97 1.21
C MET A 23 -6.57 10.06 0.38
N PHE A 24 -6.96 10.12 -0.89
CA PHE A 24 -6.48 11.12 -1.83
C PHE A 24 -7.68 11.75 -2.55
N PRO A 25 -7.59 13.03 -2.96
CA PRO A 25 -8.60 13.66 -3.82
C PRO A 25 -8.84 12.83 -5.09
N GLY A 26 -10.11 12.70 -5.50
CA GLY A 26 -10.53 11.83 -6.60
C GLY A 26 -10.19 12.35 -8.00
N ASP A 27 -9.76 13.61 -8.12
CA ASP A 27 -9.29 14.26 -9.34
C ASP A 27 -7.82 13.98 -9.66
N ARG A 28 -7.11 13.23 -8.80
CA ARG A 28 -5.70 12.85 -9.00
C ARG A 28 -5.56 11.42 -9.52
N ASN A 29 -4.67 11.23 -10.48
CA ASN A 29 -4.30 9.91 -11.01
C ASN A 29 -3.01 9.33 -10.40
N HIS A 30 -2.39 10.04 -9.45
CA HIS A 30 -1.16 9.64 -8.77
C HIS A 30 -1.18 10.05 -7.30
N ALA A 31 -0.41 9.35 -6.48
CA ALA A 31 -0.30 9.55 -5.04
C ALA A 31 1.10 9.21 -4.53
N LEU A 32 1.58 9.95 -3.53
CA LEU A 32 2.82 9.64 -2.83
C LEU A 32 2.51 8.91 -1.52
N ILE A 33 3.21 7.80 -1.28
CA ILE A 33 3.15 7.05 -0.02
C ILE A 33 4.52 7.15 0.64
N SER A 34 4.57 7.75 1.83
CA SER A 34 5.79 7.97 2.61
C SER A 34 5.81 7.10 3.87
N GLY A 35 6.96 7.06 4.57
CA GLY A 35 7.10 6.32 5.84
C GLY A 35 7.04 4.80 5.67
N LEU A 36 7.47 4.30 4.51
CA LEU A 36 7.66 2.87 4.27
C LEU A 36 8.99 2.43 4.89
N GLN A 37 8.99 1.25 5.52
CA GLN A 37 10.23 0.62 5.97
C GLN A 37 11.13 0.32 4.75
N PRO A 38 12.40 0.72 4.74
CA PRO A 38 13.37 0.34 3.72
C PRO A 38 13.53 -1.17 3.59
N PHE A 39 14.11 -1.60 2.46
CA PHE A 39 14.42 -2.99 2.13
C PHE A 39 13.30 -3.98 2.47
N SER A 40 12.11 -3.69 1.98
CA SER A 40 10.88 -4.41 2.30
C SER A 40 9.98 -4.58 1.08
N GLU A 41 9.25 -5.68 1.04
CA GLU A 41 8.23 -5.95 0.02
C GLU A 41 6.83 -5.58 0.55
N TYR A 42 6.03 -4.92 -0.29
CA TYR A 42 4.68 -4.46 0.02
C TYR A 42 3.69 -4.92 -1.04
N GLY A 43 2.45 -5.15 -0.61
CA GLY A 43 1.29 -5.19 -1.49
C GLY A 43 0.53 -3.87 -1.42
N LEU A 44 -0.07 -3.43 -2.53
CA LEU A 44 -0.87 -2.21 -2.64
C LEU A 44 -2.10 -2.41 -3.50
N SER A 45 -3.25 -1.87 -3.07
CA SER A 45 -4.48 -1.82 -3.85
C SER A 45 -5.14 -0.45 -3.73
N VAL A 46 -5.82 0.00 -4.78
CA VAL A 46 -6.56 1.26 -4.82
C VAL A 46 -8.05 0.96 -4.87
N MET A 47 -8.84 1.69 -4.09
CA MET A 47 -10.30 1.66 -4.15
C MET A 47 -10.82 3.10 -4.26
N VAL A 48 -11.96 3.27 -4.91
CA VAL A 48 -12.67 4.54 -4.97
C VAL A 48 -13.66 4.65 -3.81
N TYR A 49 -13.93 5.85 -3.35
CA TYR A 49 -14.93 6.13 -2.31
C TYR A 49 -15.81 7.29 -2.76
N ASN A 50 -17.12 7.21 -2.49
CA ASN A 50 -18.05 8.31 -2.63
C ASN A 50 -19.02 8.35 -1.43
N GLY A 51 -19.95 9.30 -1.41
CA GLY A 51 -20.91 9.44 -0.31
C GLY A 51 -21.85 8.24 -0.09
N ARG A 52 -21.89 7.27 -1.02
CA ARG A 52 -22.64 6.01 -0.87
C ARG A 52 -21.77 4.85 -0.34
N GLY A 53 -20.45 4.99 -0.31
CA GLY A 53 -19.54 3.99 0.23
C GLY A 53 -18.30 3.72 -0.63
N ASN A 54 -17.65 2.60 -0.34
CA ASN A 54 -16.45 2.14 -1.04
C ASN A 54 -16.84 1.38 -2.32
N GLY A 55 -16.21 1.73 -3.44
CA GLY A 55 -16.20 0.91 -4.64
C GLY A 55 -15.28 -0.31 -4.49
N PRO A 56 -15.27 -1.21 -5.50
CA PRO A 56 -14.38 -2.36 -5.49
C PRO A 56 -12.91 -1.92 -5.49
N GLY A 57 -12.07 -2.68 -4.78
CA GLY A 57 -10.62 -2.52 -4.83
C GLY A 57 -10.04 -3.06 -6.14
N SER A 58 -8.97 -2.45 -6.61
CA SER A 58 -8.15 -2.96 -7.71
C SER A 58 -7.49 -4.28 -7.32
N GLN A 59 -7.03 -5.03 -8.33
CA GLN A 59 -6.06 -6.10 -8.07
C GLN A 59 -4.82 -5.52 -7.36
N PRO A 60 -4.28 -6.24 -6.36
CA PRO A 60 -3.11 -5.77 -5.65
C PRO A 60 -1.86 -5.88 -6.53
N ILE A 61 -1.00 -4.87 -6.44
CA ILE A 61 0.35 -4.91 -7.01
C ILE A 61 1.37 -5.08 -5.90
N ASN A 62 2.47 -5.77 -6.20
CA ASN A 62 3.59 -5.91 -5.27
C ASN A 62 4.75 -5.02 -5.72
N PHE A 63 5.42 -4.39 -4.76
CA PHE A 63 6.60 -3.58 -5.01
C PHE A 63 7.61 -3.69 -3.86
N LYS A 64 8.85 -3.28 -4.13
CA LYS A 64 9.96 -3.30 -3.17
C LYS A 64 10.44 -1.88 -2.90
N THR A 65 10.82 -1.65 -1.65
CA THR A 65 11.52 -0.43 -1.23
C THR A 65 13.03 -0.65 -1.25
N PRO A 66 13.83 0.36 -1.66
CA PRO A 66 15.29 0.27 -1.64
C PRO A 66 15.84 0.23 -0.21
N GLU A 67 17.13 -0.06 -0.07
CA GLU A 67 17.81 -0.18 1.23
C GLU A 67 17.93 1.14 1.99
N GLY A 68 18.04 2.25 1.25
CA GLY A 68 18.26 3.60 1.80
C GLY A 68 19.43 4.27 1.12
#